data_AF-A0A434QW11-F1
#
_entry.id   AF-A0A434QW11-F1
#
_cell.length_a   1.000
_cell.length_b   1.000
_cell.length_c   1.000
_cell.angle_alpha   90.00
_cell.angle_beta   90.00
_cell.angle_gamma   90.00
#
_symmetry.space_group_name_H-M   'P 1'
#
loop_
_entity.id
_entity.type
_entity.pdbx_description
1 polymer ?
#
loop_
_entity_poly.entity_id
_entity_poly.type
_entity_poly.pdbx_seq_one_letter_code
_entity_poly.pdbx_strand_id
1 'polypeptide(L)' 'THEERLEHIWSATHDDYRGYAGERFLPEHRGKRTVLVYGRGRTELKLLDELNDEEIAAKLPVHLRHLPLKTAA' A
#
# COMPACT_ATOMS: atom_id res chain seq x y z
N THR A 1 4.44 -10.62 8.35
CA THR A 1 5.45 -10.43 7.29
C THR A 1 5.15 -9.16 6.51
N HIS A 2 6.04 -8.70 5.62
CA HIS A 2 5.82 -7.48 4.82
C HIS A 2 4.60 -7.64 3.89
N GLU A 3 4.50 -8.78 3.21
CA GLU A 3 3.39 -9.10 2.30
C GLU A 3 2.03 -9.10 3.02
N GLU A 4 1.94 -9.67 4.23
CA GLU A 4 0.71 -9.63 5.02
C GLU A 4 0.26 -8.19 5.31
N ARG A 5 1.20 -7.25 5.57
CA ARG A 5 0.86 -5.83 5.77
C ARG A 5 0.28 -5.23 4.50
N LEU A 6 0.85 -5.56 3.33
CA LEU A 6 0.33 -5.11 2.04
C LEU A 6 -1.06 -5.69 1.76
N GLU A 7 -1.32 -6.95 2.10
CA GLU A 7 -2.65 -7.55 1.98
C GLU A 7 -3.67 -6.88 2.89
N HIS A 8 -3.30 -6.57 4.14
CA HIS A 8 -4.17 -5.83 5.04
C HIS A 8 -4.48 -4.43 4.52
N ILE A 9 -3.46 -3.71 4.02
CA ILE A 9 -3.66 -2.39 3.40
C ILE A 9 -4.59 -2.52 2.19
N TRP A 10 -4.33 -3.48 1.31
CA TRP A 10 -5.17 -3.72 0.14
C TRP A 10 -6.61 -3.95 0.57
N SER A 11 -6.85 -4.98 1.39
CA SER A 11 -8.18 -5.40 1.84
C SER A 11 -8.96 -4.29 2.56
N ALA A 12 -8.31 -3.51 3.41
CA ALA A 12 -8.94 -2.45 4.20
C ALA A 12 -9.09 -1.12 3.45
N THR A 13 -8.41 -0.91 2.32
CA THR A 13 -8.54 0.31 1.53
C THR A 13 -9.83 0.24 0.69
N HIS A 14 -10.64 1.31 0.76
CA HIS A 14 -11.85 1.44 -0.04
C HIS A 14 -11.56 1.39 -1.55
N ASP A 15 -12.47 0.83 -2.34
CA ASP A 15 -12.28 0.63 -3.79
C ASP A 15 -11.98 1.93 -4.54
N ASP A 16 -12.57 3.05 -4.15
CA ASP A 16 -12.28 4.37 -4.74
C ASP A 16 -10.84 4.87 -4.49
N TYR A 17 -10.12 4.28 -3.54
CA TYR A 17 -8.75 4.67 -3.15
C TYR A 17 -7.69 3.60 -3.45
N ARG A 18 -8.09 2.48 -4.06
CA ARG A 18 -7.20 1.43 -4.54
C ARG A 18 -7.51 1.09 -5.99
N GLY A 19 -6.63 0.36 -6.65
CA GLY A 19 -6.91 -0.10 -7.99
C GLY A 19 -5.70 -0.72 -8.64
N TYR A 20 -5.73 -0.82 -9.96
CA TYR A 20 -4.63 -1.36 -10.74
C TYR A 20 -3.95 -0.27 -11.56
N ALA A 21 -2.63 -0.38 -11.69
CA ALA A 21 -1.82 0.51 -12.51
C ALA A 21 -2.24 0.41 -13.99
N GLY A 22 -2.75 1.52 -14.53
CA GLY A 22 -3.14 1.66 -15.93
C GLY A 22 -2.07 2.35 -16.79
N GLU A 23 -2.50 3.02 -17.86
CA GLU A 23 -1.61 3.57 -18.89
C GLU A 23 -0.65 4.66 -18.39
N ARG A 24 -0.98 5.34 -17.28
CA ARG A 24 -0.12 6.35 -16.64
C ARG A 24 1.16 5.80 -15.99
N PHE A 25 1.24 4.47 -15.83
CA PHE A 25 2.42 3.80 -15.31
C PHE A 25 3.28 3.26 -16.45
N LEU A 26 4.57 3.07 -16.18
CA LEU A 26 5.47 2.34 -17.08
C LEU A 26 4.85 0.98 -17.44
N PRO A 27 5.05 0.48 -18.67
CA PRO A 27 4.46 -0.78 -19.12
C PRO A 27 4.69 -1.96 -18.17
N GLU A 28 5.87 -2.04 -17.55
CA GLU A 28 6.26 -3.08 -16.58
C GLU A 28 5.48 -3.06 -15.25
N HIS A 29 4.81 -1.95 -14.93
CA HIS A 29 4.01 -1.82 -13.72
C HIS A 29 2.52 -1.98 -13.96
N ARG A 30 2.08 -2.05 -15.22
CA ARG A 30 0.65 -2.17 -15.54
C ARG A 30 0.07 -3.45 -14.94
N GLY A 31 -1.14 -3.35 -14.41
CA GLY A 31 -1.82 -4.46 -13.72
C GLY A 31 -1.31 -4.72 -12.29
N LYS A 32 -0.27 -4.03 -11.81
CA LYS A 32 0.10 -4.07 -10.39
C LYS A 32 -0.91 -3.31 -9.53
N ARG A 33 -1.04 -3.70 -8.26
CA ARG A 33 -1.90 -3.03 -7.28
C ARG A 33 -1.37 -1.65 -6.93
N THR A 34 -2.28 -0.71 -6.76
CA THR A 34 -1.99 0.68 -6.43
C THR A 34 -2.90 1.17 -5.32
N VAL A 35 -2.41 2.14 -4.56
CA VAL A 35 -3.18 2.82 -3.51
C VAL A 35 -2.92 4.32 -3.54
N LEU A 36 -3.94 5.08 -3.14
CA LEU A 36 -3.85 6.52 -3.01
C LEU A 36 -3.14 6.88 -1.69
N VAL A 37 -2.04 7.60 -1.78
CA VAL A 37 -1.23 8.06 -0.63
C VAL A 37 -1.31 9.58 -0.54
N TYR A 38 -1.30 10.09 0.69
CA TYR A 38 -1.12 11.51 0.94
C TYR A 38 0.27 11.73 1.51
N GLY A 39 1.15 12.34 0.72
CA GLY A 39 2.56 12.53 1.04
C GLY A 39 3.03 13.91 0.59
N ARG A 40 3.92 14.54 1.37
CA ARG A 40 4.52 15.86 1.05
C ARG A 40 3.49 16.94 0.67
N GLY A 41 2.30 16.91 1.30
CA GLY A 41 1.24 17.89 1.07
C GLY A 41 0.41 17.68 -0.20
N ARG A 42 0.54 16.52 -0.87
CA ARG A 42 -0.27 16.19 -2.05
C ARG A 42 -0.77 14.76 -2.01
N THR A 43 -1.84 14.52 -2.75
CA THR A 43 -2.35 13.18 -3.02
C THR A 43 -1.64 12.62 -4.25
N GLU A 44 -1.07 11.43 -4.14
CA GLU A 44 -0.44 10.71 -5.23
C GLU A 44 -0.87 9.24 -5.26
N LEU A 45 -0.91 8.65 -6.45
CA LEU A 45 -1.12 7.21 -6.58
C LEU A 45 0.24 6.52 -6.60
N LYS A 46 0.42 5.50 -5.75
CA LYS A 46 1.63 4.69 -5.67
C LYS A 46 1.34 3.23 -5.91
N LEU A 47 2.36 2.51 -6.36
CA LEU A 47 2.34 1.05 -6.39
C LEU A 47 2.34 0.52 -4.95
N LEU A 48 1.51 -0.49 -4.68
CA LEU A 48 1.36 -1.05 -3.35
C LEU A 48 2.63 -1.77 -2.88
N ASP A 49 3.35 -2.43 -3.80
CA ASP A 49 4.61 -3.12 -3.51
C ASP A 49 5.78 -2.17 -3.25
N GLU A 50 5.63 -0.88 -3.57
CA GLU A 50 6.67 0.14 -3.42
C GLU A 50 6.40 1.13 -2.29
N LEU A 51 5.41 0.85 -1.43
CA LEU A 51 5.21 1.66 -0.23
C LEU A 51 6.42 1.55 0.70
N ASN A 52 6.88 2.68 1.22
CA ASN A 52 7.91 2.68 2.26
C ASN A 52 7.31 2.37 3.65
N ASP A 53 8.18 2.11 4.64
CA ASP A 53 7.74 1.73 5.98
C ASP A 53 6.82 2.75 6.66
N GLU A 54 7.04 4.05 6.44
CA GLU A 54 6.20 5.11 6.99
C GLU A 54 4.80 5.10 6.35
N GLU A 55 4.74 4.91 5.04
CA GLU A 55 3.49 4.79 4.27
C GLU A 55 2.71 3.54 4.66
N ILE A 56 3.40 2.41 4.83
CA ILE A 56 2.79 1.16 5.31
C ILE A 56 2.25 1.38 6.73
N ALA A 57 3.02 2.00 7.63
CA ALA A 57 2.56 2.29 8.99
C ALA A 57 1.32 3.22 9.01
N ALA A 58 1.30 4.23 8.14
CA ALA A 58 0.16 5.15 8.03
C ALA A 58 -1.10 4.48 7.48
N LYS A 59 -0.95 3.58 6.51
CA LYS A 59 -2.07 2.89 5.84
C LYS A 59 -2.57 1.64 6.54
N LEU A 60 -1.76 1.05 7.41
CA LEU A 60 -2.19 -0.11 8.18
C LEU A 60 -3.37 0.21 9.11
N PRO A 61 -4.32 -0.72 9.26
CA PRO A 61 -5.32 -0.67 10.32
C PRO A 61 -4.66 -0.41 11.68
N VAL A 62 -5.25 0.47 12.49
CA VAL A 62 -4.63 0.99 13.73
C VAL A 62 -4.14 -0.11 14.68
N HIS A 63 -4.88 -1.21 14.81
CA HIS A 63 -4.52 -2.35 15.67
C HIS A 63 -3.33 -3.17 15.15
N LEU A 64 -2.91 -2.96 13.90
CA LEU A 64 -1.76 -3.64 13.27
C LEU A 64 -0.49 -2.78 13.22
N ARG A 65 -0.58 -1.46 13.51
CA ARG A 65 0.57 -0.53 13.39
C ARG A 65 1.69 -0.79 14.38
N HIS A 66 1.34 -1.29 15.57
CA HIS A 66 2.25 -1.46 16.70
C HIS A 66 2.55 -2.92 17.00
N LEU A 67 2.05 -3.85 16.19
CA LEU A 67 2.40 -5.25 16.36
C LEU A 67 3.87 -5.44 15.95
N PRO A 68 4.72 -6.02 16.83
CA PRO A 68 6.05 -6.41 16.42
C PRO A 68 5.92 -7.36 15.24
N LEU A 69 6.73 -7.13 14.19
CA LEU A 69 6.79 -8.00 13.03
C LEU A 69 7.02 -9.44 13.53
N LYS A 70 6.00 -10.29 13.48
CA LYS A 70 6.20 -11.72 13.62
C LYS A 70 6.99 -12.14 12.38
N THR A 71 8.28 -12.36 12.57
CA THR A 71 9.10 -13.13 11.64
C THR A 71 8.59 -14.57 11.74
N ALA A 72 7.66 -14.94 10.87
CA ALA A 72 7.29 -16.35 10.73
C ALA A 72 8.52 -17.07 10.14
N ALA A 73 8.90 -18.17 10.79
CA ALA A 73 10.09 -18.99 10.53
C ALA A 73 9.91 -19.90 9.31
#